data_AF-A0A7I7LL48-F1
#
_entry.id   AF-A0A7I7LL48-F1
#
_cell.length_a   1.000
_cell.length_b   1.000
_cell.length_c   1.000
_cell.angle_alpha   90.00
_cell.angle_beta   90.00
_cell.angle_gamma   90.00
#
_symmetry.space_group_name_H-M   'P 1'
#
loop_
_entity.id
_entity.type
_entity.pdbx_description
1 polymer ?
#
loop_
_entity_poly.entity_id
_entity_poly.type
_entity_poly.pdbx_seq_one_letter_code
_entity_poly.pdbx_strand_id
1 'polypeptide(L)'
;MLPSGPTAVDMVANAAFYYGLVRAIADSDRTPWEQIPFAVAERDLHRAARDGLAAQLSWQGTDQPAAQLTRDVLLPAAATGLDAWGVDAHDRDRYLGVIEARVRSGRTGAAWQTATVRRLEERGLERISALHEITRRYVEHARSGAPVHEWPLS
;
A
#
# COMPACT_ATOMS: atom_id res chain seq x y z
N MET A 1 -6.58 -11.66 2.53
CA MET A 1 -6.53 -11.37 1.09
C MET A 1 -5.40 -10.38 0.85
N LEU A 2 -4.36 -10.75 0.10
CA LEU A 2 -3.34 -9.81 -0.35
C LEU A 2 -3.74 -9.32 -1.75
N PRO A 3 -3.85 -8.00 -2.00
CA PRO A 3 -4.11 -7.52 -3.34
C PRO A 3 -2.92 -7.89 -4.24
N SER A 4 -3.20 -8.36 -5.46
CA SER A 4 -2.18 -8.50 -6.48
C SER A 4 -1.56 -7.12 -6.76
N GLY A 5 -0.24 -7.05 -6.62
CA GLY A 5 0.52 -5.87 -6.98
C GLY A 5 0.59 -5.72 -8.51
N PRO A 6 0.72 -4.49 -9.03
CA PRO A 6 0.88 -4.24 -10.47
C PRO A 6 2.15 -4.87 -11.06
N THR A 7 3.15 -5.15 -10.23
CA THR A 7 4.41 -5.83 -10.61
C THR A 7 4.78 -6.91 -9.60
N ALA A 8 5.72 -7.78 -9.98
CA ALA A 8 6.29 -8.77 -9.07
C ALA A 8 6.94 -8.12 -7.84
N VAL A 9 7.66 -7.00 -8.01
CA VAL A 9 8.27 -6.29 -6.87
C VAL A 9 7.20 -5.70 -5.95
N ASP A 10 6.10 -5.16 -6.49
CA ASP A 10 4.97 -4.68 -5.67
C ASP A 10 4.29 -5.81 -4.90
N MET A 11 4.15 -6.99 -5.52
CA MET A 11 3.60 -8.19 -4.87
C MET A 11 4.48 -8.65 -3.71
N VAL A 12 5.79 -8.76 -3.92
CA VAL A 12 6.73 -9.17 -2.87
C VAL A 12 6.79 -8.12 -1.77
N ALA A 13 6.75 -6.82 -2.12
CA ALA A 13 6.67 -5.74 -1.14
C ALA A 13 5.40 -5.82 -0.27
N ASN A 14 4.24 -6.11 -0.86
CA ASN A 14 3.01 -6.33 -0.11
C ASN A 14 3.11 -7.55 0.83
N ALA A 15 3.71 -8.64 0.35
CA ALA A 15 3.91 -9.85 1.14
C ALA A 15 4.86 -9.60 2.31
N ALA A 16 6.03 -8.98 2.05
CA ALA A 16 7.01 -8.63 3.07
C ALA A 16 6.39 -7.75 4.16
N PHE A 17 5.66 -6.71 3.77
CA PHE A 17 4.97 -5.83 4.72
C PHE A 17 3.94 -6.59 5.57
N TYR A 18 3.08 -7.39 4.94
CA TYR A 18 2.05 -8.15 5.64
C TYR A 18 2.63 -9.20 6.59
N TYR A 19 3.55 -10.03 6.12
CA TYR A 19 4.13 -11.10 6.94
C TYR A 19 5.04 -10.56 8.04
N GLY A 20 5.72 -9.44 7.80
CA GLY A 20 6.41 -8.68 8.83
C GLY A 20 5.46 -8.22 9.93
N LEU A 21 4.35 -7.57 9.57
CA LEU A 21 3.34 -7.14 10.55
C LEU A 21 2.72 -8.31 11.32
N VAL A 22 2.34 -9.39 10.63
CA VAL A 22 1.79 -10.59 11.27
C VAL A 22 2.75 -11.14 12.31
N ARG A 23 4.05 -11.18 11.99
CA ARG A 23 5.07 -11.66 12.92
C ARG A 23 5.27 -10.73 14.10
N ALA A 24 5.36 -9.43 13.86
CA ALA A 24 5.48 -8.44 14.93
C ALA A 24 4.27 -8.48 15.89
N ILE A 25 3.07 -8.72 15.37
CA ILE A 25 1.87 -8.90 16.19
C ILE A 25 1.93 -10.22 16.97
N ALA A 26 2.34 -11.32 16.33
CA ALA A 26 2.44 -12.63 16.98
C ALA A 26 3.45 -12.63 18.14
N ASP A 27 4.53 -11.86 18.01
CA ASP A 27 5.58 -11.74 19.02
C ASP A 27 5.27 -10.64 20.08
N SER A 28 4.13 -9.95 19.98
CA SER A 28 3.75 -8.89 20.92
C SER A 28 3.06 -9.41 22.18
N ASP A 29 3.45 -8.89 23.35
CA ASP A 29 2.90 -9.29 24.64
C ASP A 29 1.40 -9.01 24.82
N ARG A 30 0.87 -8.03 24.08
CA ARG A 30 -0.56 -7.64 24.13
C ARG A 30 -1.14 -7.67 22.75
N THR A 31 -2.16 -8.50 22.56
CA THR A 31 -2.71 -8.70 21.23
C THR A 31 -3.57 -7.51 20.81
N PRO A 32 -3.52 -7.05 19.53
CA PRO A 32 -4.27 -5.88 19.09
C PRO A 32 -5.80 -6.01 19.24
N TRP A 33 -6.35 -7.23 19.14
CA TRP A 33 -7.79 -7.48 19.26
C TRP A 33 -8.32 -7.38 20.69
N GLU A 34 -7.45 -7.40 21.70
CA GLU A 34 -7.84 -7.09 23.09
C GLU A 34 -8.01 -5.58 23.33
N GLN A 35 -7.48 -4.75 22.42
CA GLN A 35 -7.38 -3.30 22.59
C GLN A 35 -8.28 -2.53 21.61
N ILE A 36 -8.64 -3.14 20.48
CA ILE A 36 -9.46 -2.52 19.44
C ILE A 36 -10.81 -3.25 19.37
N PRO A 37 -11.93 -2.60 19.76
CA PRO A 37 -13.25 -3.16 19.56
C PRO A 37 -13.48 -3.50 18.08
N PHE A 38 -14.09 -4.65 17.79
CA PHE A 38 -14.30 -5.09 16.40
C PHE A 38 -15.00 -4.04 15.53
N ALA A 39 -16.00 -3.34 16.08
CA ALA A 39 -16.71 -2.26 15.37
C ALA A 39 -15.77 -1.11 14.91
N VAL A 40 -14.69 -0.84 15.66
CA VAL A 40 -13.66 0.14 15.25
C VAL A 40 -12.84 -0.43 14.10
N ALA A 41 -12.41 -1.69 14.19
CA ALA A 41 -11.68 -2.35 13.12
C ALA A 41 -12.49 -2.45 11.81
N GLU A 42 -13.78 -2.77 11.90
CA GLU A 42 -14.70 -2.81 10.75
C GLU A 42 -14.86 -1.43 10.11
N ARG A 43 -15.10 -0.39 10.92
CA ARG A 43 -15.18 1.00 10.46
C ARG A 43 -13.90 1.41 9.74
N ASP A 44 -12.75 1.12 10.32
CA ASP A 44 -11.45 1.50 9.77
C ASP A 44 -11.13 0.74 8.49
N LEU A 45 -11.51 -0.54 8.40
CA LEU A 45 -11.43 -1.31 7.16
C LEU A 45 -12.24 -0.65 6.03
N HIS A 46 -13.48 -0.21 6.32
CA HIS A 46 -14.31 0.48 5.33
C HIS A 46 -13.76 1.85 4.93
N ARG A 47 -13.22 2.63 5.88
CA ARG A 47 -12.54 3.90 5.60
C ARG A 47 -11.33 3.69 4.70
N ALA A 48 -10.46 2.72 5.04
CA ALA A 48 -9.31 2.37 4.22
C ALA A 48 -9.70 1.91 2.81
N ALA A 49 -10.76 1.12 2.68
CA ALA A 49 -11.24 0.66 1.39
C ALA A 49 -11.80 1.79 0.49
N ARG A 50 -12.44 2.80 1.09
CA ARG A 50 -13.00 3.95 0.36
C ARG A 50 -11.94 5.00 0.03
N ASP A 51 -11.15 5.39 1.03
CA ASP A 51 -10.30 6.59 0.97
C ASP A 51 -8.82 6.26 0.74
N GLY A 52 -8.44 4.98 0.81
CA GLY A 52 -7.06 4.53 0.61
C GLY A 52 -6.11 5.18 1.61
N LEU A 53 -4.99 5.72 1.11
CA LEU A 53 -3.98 6.40 1.94
C LEU A 53 -4.47 7.71 2.58
N ALA A 54 -5.59 8.27 2.11
CA ALA A 54 -6.20 9.47 2.70
C ALA A 54 -7.11 9.15 3.90
N ALA A 55 -7.33 7.86 4.21
CA ALA A 55 -8.18 7.44 5.31
C ALA A 55 -7.65 7.90 6.68
N GLN A 56 -8.58 8.11 7.62
CA GLN A 56 -8.29 8.31 9.04
C GLN A 56 -8.65 7.04 9.82
N LEU A 57 -7.66 6.41 10.45
CA LEU A 57 -7.79 5.12 11.14
C LEU A 57 -7.57 5.31 12.64
N SER A 58 -8.38 4.65 13.46
CA SER A 58 -8.19 4.66 14.91
C SER A 58 -6.95 3.86 15.27
N TRP A 59 -6.07 4.51 16.01
CA TRP A 59 -4.91 3.89 16.61
C TRP A 59 -4.78 4.37 18.05
N GLN A 60 -4.77 3.43 19.00
CA GLN A 60 -4.68 3.73 20.44
C GLN A 60 -5.74 4.75 20.92
N GLY A 61 -6.95 4.67 20.36
CA GLY A 61 -8.08 5.52 20.74
C GLY A 61 -8.14 6.89 20.05
N THR A 62 -7.22 7.21 19.13
CA THR A 62 -7.24 8.45 18.36
C THR A 62 -7.20 8.16 16.85
N ASP A 63 -7.98 8.89 16.06
CA ASP A 63 -7.93 8.80 14.60
C ASP A 63 -6.62 9.44 14.08
N GLN A 64 -5.87 8.70 13.25
CA GLN A 64 -4.58 9.08 12.67
C GLN A 64 -4.62 8.92 11.15
N PRO A 65 -3.89 9.74 10.37
CA PRO A 65 -3.79 9.55 8.92
C PRO A 65 -3.15 8.20 8.58
N ALA A 66 -3.77 7.43 7.70
CA ALA A 66 -3.30 6.09 7.32
C ALA A 66 -1.85 6.11 6.79
N ALA A 67 -1.50 7.13 6.01
CA ALA A 67 -0.14 7.32 5.51
C ALA A 67 0.88 7.54 6.64
N GLN A 68 0.53 8.35 7.64
CA GLN A 68 1.40 8.61 8.79
C GLN A 68 1.53 7.36 9.67
N LEU A 69 0.40 6.71 10.00
CA LEU A 69 0.39 5.46 10.75
C LEU A 69 1.24 4.39 10.06
N THR A 70 1.13 4.28 8.73
CA THR A 70 1.92 3.32 7.96
C THR A 70 3.41 3.62 8.05
N ARG A 71 3.81 4.89 7.91
CA ARG A 71 5.21 5.31 7.96
C ARG A 71 5.82 5.13 9.35
N ASP A 72 5.15 5.63 10.37
CA ASP A 72 5.77 5.86 11.67
C ASP A 72 5.61 4.65 12.60
N VAL A 73 4.64 3.78 12.33
CA VAL A 73 4.30 2.64 13.21
C VAL A 73 4.37 1.32 12.46
N LEU A 74 3.65 1.18 11.36
CA LEU A 74 3.50 -0.13 10.71
C LEU A 74 4.75 -0.58 9.95
N LEU A 75 5.44 0.33 9.26
CA LEU A 75 6.69 0.01 8.57
C LEU A 75 7.81 -0.42 9.54
N PRO A 76 8.06 0.29 10.65
CA PRO A 76 8.99 -0.17 11.69
C PRO A 76 8.61 -1.54 12.27
N ALA A 77 7.32 -1.75 12.58
CA ALA A 77 6.84 -3.05 13.07
C ALA A 77 7.07 -4.17 12.04
N ALA A 78 6.77 -3.91 10.77
CA ALA A 78 7.02 -4.87 9.70
C ALA A 78 8.50 -5.23 9.56
N ALA A 79 9.40 -4.24 9.68
CA ALA A 79 10.84 -4.47 9.65
C ALA A 79 11.28 -5.40 10.81
N THR A 80 10.87 -5.10 12.04
CA THR A 80 11.14 -5.94 13.21
C THR A 80 10.63 -7.37 13.01
N GLY A 81 9.43 -7.53 12.47
CA GLY A 81 8.87 -8.87 12.21
C GLY A 81 9.62 -9.63 11.11
N LEU A 82 10.12 -8.96 10.07
CA LEU A 82 10.97 -9.58 9.04
C LEU A 82 12.35 -9.97 9.61
N ASP A 83 12.91 -9.17 10.51
CA ASP A 83 14.14 -9.50 11.22
C ASP A 83 13.97 -10.75 12.09
N ALA A 84 12.83 -10.87 12.78
CA ALA A 84 12.49 -12.05 13.57
C ALA A 84 12.29 -13.31 12.69
N TRP A 85 11.94 -13.15 11.42
CA TRP A 85 11.93 -14.24 10.43
C TRP A 85 13.32 -14.59 9.90
N GLY A 86 14.34 -13.77 10.17
CA GLY A 86 15.68 -13.94 9.61
C GLY A 86 15.79 -13.55 8.13
N VAL A 87 14.91 -12.66 7.65
CA VAL A 87 15.02 -12.11 6.29
C VAL A 87 16.26 -11.23 6.21
N ASP A 88 17.00 -11.34 5.11
CA ASP A 88 18.19 -10.52 4.88
C ASP A 88 17.84 -9.02 4.90
N ALA A 89 18.65 -8.22 5.59
CA ALA A 89 18.40 -6.79 5.76
C ALA A 89 18.32 -6.03 4.43
N HIS A 90 19.09 -6.45 3.42
CA HIS A 90 19.03 -5.84 2.09
C HIS A 90 17.68 -6.08 1.43
N ASP A 91 17.16 -7.31 1.48
CA ASP A 91 15.86 -7.65 0.91
C ASP A 91 14.72 -6.98 1.68
N ARG A 92 14.79 -6.98 3.02
CA ARG A 92 13.84 -6.27 3.89
C ARG A 92 13.75 -4.79 3.50
N ASP A 93 14.89 -4.10 3.47
CA ASP A 93 14.94 -2.65 3.21
C ASP A 93 14.50 -2.33 1.77
N ARG A 94 14.88 -3.17 0.81
CA ARG A 94 14.43 -3.06 -0.59
C ARG A 94 12.91 -3.13 -0.69
N TYR A 95 12.28 -4.15 -0.11
CA TYR A 95 10.85 -4.38 -0.27
C TYR A 95 10.00 -3.43 0.59
N LEU A 96 10.42 -3.12 1.82
CA LEU A 96 9.73 -2.13 2.65
C LEU A 96 9.92 -0.71 2.09
N GLY A 97 11.06 -0.40 1.45
CA GLY A 97 11.28 0.85 0.74
C GLY A 97 10.26 1.11 -0.37
N VAL A 98 9.75 0.06 -1.04
CA VAL A 98 8.66 0.19 -2.04
C VAL A 98 7.34 0.59 -1.39
N ILE A 99 7.03 0.08 -0.19
CA ILE A 99 5.84 0.49 0.58
C ILE A 99 6.00 1.94 1.04
N GLU A 100 7.15 2.30 1.60
CA GLU A 100 7.45 3.66 2.05
C GLU A 100 7.33 4.67 0.90
N ALA A 101 7.91 4.37 -0.27
CA ALA A 101 7.86 5.25 -1.42
C ALA A 101 6.43 5.43 -1.96
N ARG A 102 5.58 4.39 -1.91
CA ARG A 102 4.14 4.49 -2.24
C ARG A 102 3.40 5.40 -1.26
N VAL A 103 3.66 5.25 0.04
CA VAL A 103 3.07 6.10 1.08
C VAL A 103 3.51 7.56 0.91
N ARG A 104 4.81 7.80 0.69
CA ARG A 104 5.38 9.13 0.52
C ARG A 104 4.87 9.83 -0.74
N SER A 105 4.75 9.13 -1.85
CA SER A 105 4.28 9.70 -3.12
C SER A 105 2.75 9.74 -3.26
N GLY A 106 2.02 9.04 -2.39
CA GLY A 106 0.58 8.79 -2.54
C GLY A 106 0.24 7.91 -3.75
N ARG A 107 1.24 7.30 -4.40
CA ARG A 107 1.07 6.61 -5.69
C ARG A 107 0.88 5.11 -5.50
N THR A 108 -0.37 4.70 -5.31
CA THR A 108 -0.79 3.29 -5.37
C THR A 108 -1.25 2.90 -6.78
N GLY A 109 -1.48 1.61 -7.02
CA GLY A 109 -2.06 1.13 -8.29
C GLY A 109 -3.41 1.78 -8.60
N ALA A 110 -4.32 1.85 -7.63
CA ALA A 110 -5.62 2.50 -7.82
C ALA A 110 -5.50 4.02 -8.06
N ALA A 111 -4.61 4.68 -7.30
CA ALA A 111 -4.36 6.11 -7.46
C ALA A 111 -3.76 6.43 -8.83
N TRP A 112 -2.78 5.63 -9.30
CA TRP A 112 -2.17 5.80 -10.62
C TRP A 112 -3.19 5.63 -11.74
N GLN A 113 -4.03 4.59 -11.69
CA GLN A 113 -5.07 4.37 -12.71
C GLN A 113 -6.05 5.54 -12.77
N THR A 114 -6.55 5.98 -11.61
CA THR A 114 -7.52 7.07 -11.51
C THR A 114 -6.92 8.40 -12.01
N ALA A 115 -5.69 8.71 -11.62
CA ALA A 115 -4.99 9.92 -12.05
C ALA A 115 -4.66 9.89 -13.55
N THR A 116 -4.27 8.74 -14.09
CA THR A 116 -3.96 8.59 -15.52
C THR A 116 -5.21 8.80 -16.38
N VAL A 117 -6.34 8.20 -16.02
CA VAL A 117 -7.59 8.41 -16.75
C VAL A 117 -8.02 9.88 -16.74
N ARG A 118 -7.99 10.53 -15.58
CA ARG A 118 -8.31 11.97 -15.47
C ARG A 118 -7.44 12.82 -16.38
N ARG A 119 -6.12 12.57 -16.41
CA ARG A 119 -5.19 13.30 -17.28
C ARG A 119 -5.43 13.05 -18.77
N LEU A 120 -5.85 11.84 -19.15
CA LEU A 120 -6.22 11.54 -20.54
C LEU A 120 -7.51 12.28 -20.94
N GLU A 121 -8.49 12.33 -20.05
CA GLU A 121 -9.73 13.11 -20.25
C GLU A 121 -9.45 14.61 -20.36
N GLU A 122 -8.60 15.16 -19.48
CA GLU A 122 -8.13 16.55 -19.54
C GLU A 122 -7.41 16.89 -20.84
N ARG A 123 -6.81 15.89 -21.51
CA ARG A 123 -6.16 16.01 -22.82
C ARG A 123 -7.12 15.77 -24.00
N GLY A 124 -8.42 15.61 -23.74
CA GLY A 124 -9.46 15.51 -24.75
C GLY A 124 -9.82 14.09 -25.19
N LEU A 125 -9.37 13.05 -24.49
CA LEU A 125 -9.84 11.69 -24.76
C LEU A 125 -11.21 11.47 -24.12
N GLU A 126 -12.14 10.90 -24.89
CA GLU A 126 -13.40 10.37 -24.36
C GLU A 126 -13.16 9.24 -23.34
N ARG A 127 -14.07 9.09 -22.36
CA ARG A 127 -13.92 8.17 -21.22
C ARG A 127 -13.49 6.76 -21.61
N ILE A 128 -14.16 6.16 -22.60
CA ILE A 128 -13.90 4.78 -23.02
C ILE A 128 -12.51 4.67 -23.65
N SER A 129 -12.11 5.64 -24.48
CA SER A 129 -10.77 5.70 -25.07
C SER A 129 -9.69 5.89 -24.00
N ALA A 130 -9.95 6.74 -22.99
CA ALA A 130 -9.06 6.92 -21.85
C ALA A 130 -8.89 5.63 -21.05
N LEU A 131 -9.98 4.86 -20.84
CA LEU A 131 -9.96 3.55 -20.17
C LEU A 131 -9.15 2.50 -20.95
N HIS A 132 -9.27 2.44 -22.28
CA HIS A 132 -8.43 1.54 -23.08
C HIS A 132 -6.94 1.93 -23.00
N GLU A 133 -6.65 3.22 -23.06
CA GLU A 133 -5.29 3.74 -23.03
C GLU A 133 -4.62 3.52 -21.66
N ILE A 134 -5.33 3.70 -20.54
CA ILE A 134 -4.78 3.33 -19.23
C ILE A 134 -4.46 1.84 -19.16
N THR A 135 -5.34 0.95 -19.67
CA THR A 135 -5.07 -0.50 -19.65
C THR A 135 -3.83 -0.84 -20.45
N ARG A 136 -3.65 -0.23 -21.63
CA ARG A 136 -2.44 -0.41 -22.45
C ARG A 136 -1.18 0.00 -21.68
N ARG A 137 -1.16 1.20 -21.11
CA ARG A 137 -0.03 1.72 -20.32
C ARG A 137 0.25 0.89 -19.07
N TYR A 138 -0.80 0.42 -18.40
CA TYR A 138 -0.69 -0.43 -17.22
C TYR A 138 0.06 -1.72 -17.55
N VAL A 139 -0.28 -2.38 -18.66
CA VAL A 139 0.39 -3.60 -19.12
C VAL A 139 1.86 -3.32 -19.47
N GLU A 140 2.15 -2.20 -20.14
CA GLU A 140 3.52 -1.82 -20.50
C GLU A 140 4.39 -1.56 -19.26
N HIS A 141 3.89 -0.80 -18.29
CA HIS A 141 4.62 -0.55 -17.06
C HIS A 141 4.73 -1.80 -16.18
N ALA A 142 3.69 -2.64 -16.12
CA ALA A 142 3.75 -3.90 -15.40
C ALA A 142 4.88 -4.81 -15.91
N ARG A 143 5.07 -4.85 -17.24
CA ARG A 143 6.16 -5.60 -17.89
C ARG A 143 7.55 -5.03 -17.63
N SER A 144 7.67 -3.74 -17.33
CA SER A 144 8.96 -3.12 -16.98
C SER A 144 9.53 -3.64 -15.66
N GLY A 145 8.67 -4.17 -14.77
CA GLY A 145 9.06 -4.61 -13.44
C GLY A 145 9.35 -3.48 -12.45
N ALA A 146 9.32 -2.21 -12.89
CA ALA A 146 9.45 -1.06 -12.00
C ALA A 146 8.24 -0.96 -11.06
N PRO A 147 8.42 -0.62 -9.78
CA PRO A 147 7.31 -0.50 -8.85
C PRO A 147 6.37 0.65 -9.25
N VAL A 148 5.08 0.55 -8.92
CA VAL A 148 4.07 1.52 -9.39
C VAL A 148 4.34 2.97 -8.97
N HIS A 149 5.04 3.16 -7.85
CA HIS A 149 5.41 4.49 -7.38
C HIS A 149 6.46 5.16 -8.26
N GLU A 150 6.98 4.51 -9.31
CA GLU A 150 7.90 5.06 -10.32
C GLU A 150 7.23 5.33 -11.68
N TRP A 151 6.04 4.81 -11.93
CA TRP A 151 5.39 4.88 -13.25
C TRP A 151 5.02 6.32 -13.66
N PRO A 152 5.21 6.75 -14.91
CA PRO A 152 4.83 8.09 -15.35
C PRO A 152 3.30 8.30 -15.32
N LEU A 153 2.88 9.56 -15.15
CA LEU A 153 1.47 9.99 -15.26
C LEU A 153 1.19 10.73 -16.59
N SER A 154 2.18 10.84 -17.48
CA SER A 154 2.11 11.56 -18.76
C SER A 154 1.52 10.67 -19.85
#